data_AF-A0A1Y2GLA2-F1
#
_entry.id   AF-A0A1Y2GLA2-F1
#
_cell.length_a   1.000
_cell.length_b   1.000
_cell.length_c   1.000
_cell.angle_alpha   90.00
_cell.angle_beta   90.00
_cell.angle_gamma   90.00
#
_symmetry.space_group_name_H-M   'P 1'
#
loop_
_entity.id
_entity.type
_entity.pdbx_description
1 polymer ?
#
loop_
_entity_poly.entity_id
_entity_poly.type
_entity_poly.pdbx_seq_one_letter_code
_entity_poly.pdbx_strand_id
1 'polypeptide(L)' 'MVEDPSIQHLISWAKEGDMFYVYNCIELSSSVLPKFFKHNNWQSFVRQLNSM' A
#
# COMPACT_ATOMS: atom_id res chain seq x y z
N MET A 1 -4.21 -1.30 6.71
CA MET A 1 -4.10 -0.97 5.28
C MET A 1 -4.17 -2.22 4.43
N VAL A 2 -3.17 -3.12 4.43
CA VAL A 2 -3.14 -4.30 3.54
C VAL A 2 -4.28 -5.31 3.82
N GLU A 3 -4.74 -5.39 5.07
CA GLU A 3 -5.85 -6.27 5.48
C GLU A 3 -7.25 -5.65 5.30
N ASP A 4 -7.35 -4.38 4.89
CA ASP A 4 -8.63 -3.67 4.81
C ASP A 4 -9.42 -4.12 3.56
N PRO A 5 -10.59 -4.78 3.74
CA PRO A 5 -11.38 -5.31 2.63
C PRO A 5 -11.84 -4.24 1.64
N SER A 6 -12.00 -2.99 2.08
CA SER A 6 -12.47 -1.89 1.24
C SER A 6 -11.46 -1.47 0.17
N ILE A 7 -10.17 -1.80 0.37
CA ILE A 7 -9.07 -1.42 -0.52
C ILE A 7 -8.27 -2.63 -1.05
N GLN A 8 -8.78 -3.85 -0.87
CA GLN A 8 -8.14 -5.08 -1.36
C GLN A 8 -7.90 -5.09 -2.89
N HIS A 9 -8.72 -4.35 -3.64
CA HIS A 9 -8.54 -4.17 -5.09
C HIS A 9 -7.32 -3.32 -5.46
N LEU A 10 -6.74 -2.58 -4.50
CA LEU A 10 -5.54 -1.76 -4.69
C LEU A 10 -4.30 -2.39 -4.05
N ILE A 11 -4.46 -2.99 -2.88
CA ILE A 11 -3.39 -3.61 -2.11
C ILE A 11 -3.91 -4.80 -1.31
N SER A 12 -3.25 -5.95 -1.38
CA SER A 12 -3.65 -7.14 -0.61
C SER A 12 -2.49 -8.08 -0.32
N TRP A 13 -2.60 -8.85 0.77
CA TRP A 13 -1.67 -9.93 1.07
C TRP A 13 -1.75 -11.05 0.02
N ALA A 14 -0.60 -11.64 -0.31
CA ALA A 14 -0.57 -12.96 -0.93
C ALA A 14 -1.18 -14.00 0.03
N LYS A 15 -1.60 -15.15 -0.50
CA LYS A 15 -2.29 -16.18 0.29
C LYS A 15 -1.41 -16.70 1.44
N GLU A 16 -0.11 -16.68 1.21
CA GLU A 16 0.96 -17.14 2.07
C GLU A 16 1.31 -16.10 3.16
N GLY A 17 0.91 -14.83 2.97
CA GLY A 17 1.09 -13.75 3.94
C GLY A 17 2.51 -13.20 4.08
N ASP A 18 3.44 -13.66 3.24
CA ASP A 18 4.85 -13.27 3.21
C ASP A 18 5.14 -12.06 2.33
N MET A 19 4.26 -11.79 1.36
CA MET A 19 4.31 -10.64 0.48
C MET A 19 2.92 -10.05 0.28
N PHE A 20 2.87 -8.81 -0.20
CA PHE A 20 1.63 -8.18 -0.64
C PHE A 20 1.78 -7.63 -2.05
N TYR A 21 0.67 -7.60 -2.77
CA TYR A 21 0.57 -7.04 -4.11
C TYR A 21 0.04 -5.62 -4.07
N VAL A 22 0.54 -4.78 -4.98
CA VAL A 22 -0.03 -3.45 -5.26
C VAL A 22 -0.47 -3.45 -6.71
N TYR A 23 -1.78 -3.35 -6.94
CA TYR A 23 -2.39 -3.46 -8.27
C TYR A 23 -2.42 -2.13 -9.02
N ASN A 24 -2.57 -1.02 -8.30
CA ASN A 24 -2.56 0.33 -8.86
C ASN A 24 -1.85 1.30 -7.92
N CYS A 25 -0.57 1.56 -8.19
CA CYS A 25 0.24 2.44 -7.34
C CYS A 25 -0.22 3.90 -7.39
N ILE A 26 -0.79 4.37 -8.50
CA ILE A 26 -1.25 5.77 -8.65
C ILE A 26 -2.44 6.02 -7.73
N GLU A 27 -3.46 5.16 -7.81
CA GLU A 27 -4.68 5.28 -7.01
C GLU A 27 -4.43 5.00 -5.53
N LEU A 28 -3.58 4.02 -5.21
CA LEU A 28 -3.14 3.77 -3.85
C LEU A 28 -2.46 5.03 -3.27
N SER A 29 -1.58 5.66 -4.04
CA SER A 29 -0.92 6.90 -3.66
C SER A 29 -1.90 8.03 -3.39
N SER A 30 -2.84 8.32 -4.28
CA SER A 30 -3.75 9.47 -4.12
C SER A 30 -4.83 9.25 -3.07
N SER A 31 -5.35 8.04 -2.95
CA SER A 31 -6.61 7.77 -2.24
C SER A 31 -6.43 7.03 -0.92
N VAL A 32 -5.34 6.27 -0.78
CA VAL A 32 -5.08 5.42 0.38
C VAL A 32 -3.95 5.98 1.24
N LEU A 33 -2.79 6.31 0.66
CA LEU A 33 -1.63 6.77 1.44
C LEU A 33 -1.94 7.97 2.36
N PRO A 34 -2.68 9.02 1.96
CA PRO A 34 -3.02 10.15 2.85
C PRO A 34 -3.84 9.77 4.08
N LYS A 35 -4.54 8.63 4.05
CA LYS A 35 -5.35 8.15 5.18
C LYS A 35 -4.49 7.47 6.25
N PHE A 36 -3.34 6.91 5.85
CA PHE A 36 -2.45 6.14 6.73
C PHE A 36 -1.12 6.86 7.00
N PHE A 37 -0.70 7.77 6.13
CA PHE A 37 0.58 8.49 6.16
C PHE A 37 0.34 9.99 5.94
N LYS A 38 1.29 10.82 6.38
CA LYS A 38 1.25 12.29 6.18
C LYS A 38 1.60 12.74 4.76
N HIS A 39 1.66 11.82 3.80
CA HIS A 39 1.98 12.08 2.40
C HIS A 39 1.28 11.07 1.48
N ASN A 40 1.17 11.40 0.21
CA ASN A 40 0.76 10.51 -0.88
C ASN A 40 1.92 9.97 -1.73
N ASN A 41 3.18 10.27 -1.37
CA ASN A 41 4.35 9.92 -2.18
C ASN A 41 4.63 8.41 -2.17
N TRP A 42 4.50 7.77 -3.34
CA TRP A 42 4.80 6.35 -3.56
C TRP A 42 6.25 5.99 -3.20
N GLN A 43 7.22 6.82 -3.59
CA GLN A 43 8.63 6.51 -3.35
C GLN A 43 9.00 6.58 -1.87
N SER A 44 8.36 7.47 -1.11
CA SER A 44 8.52 7.50 0.35
C SER A 44 7.97 6.22 0.99
N PHE A 45 6.82 5.74 0.50
CA PHE A 45 6.22 4.48 0.95
C PHE A 45 7.14 3.27 0.64
N VAL A 46 7.64 3.16 -0.59
CA VAL A 46 8.60 2.10 -0.99
C VAL A 46 9.88 2.15 -0.17
N ARG A 47 10.41 3.35 0.10
CA ARG A 47 11.59 3.50 0.96
C ARG A 47 11.35 3.01 2.37
N GLN A 48 10.20 3.32 2.98
CA GLN A 48 9.88 2.86 4.33
C GLN A 48 9.82 1.33 4.43
N LEU A 49 9.35 0.66 3.38
CA LEU A 49 9.34 -0.81 3.31
C LEU A 49 10.75 -1.39 3.20
N ASN A 50 11.62 -0.77 2.40
CA ASN A 50 12.96 -1.27 2.11
C ASN A 50 14.04 -0.83 3.11
N SER A 51 13.71 0.04 4.07
CA SER A 51 14.67 0.58 5.05
C SER A 51 14.47 0.01 6.46
N MET A 52 13.69 -1.06 6.60
CA MET A 52 13.51 -1.83 7.84
C MET A 52 14.24 -3.16 7.77
#